data_AF-A0A353RQX7-F1
#
_entry.id   AF-A0A353RQX7-F1
#
_cell.length_a   1.000
_cell.length_b   1.000
_cell.length_c   1.000
_cell.angle_alpha   90.00
_cell.angle_beta   90.00
_cell.angle_gamma   90.00
#
_symmetry.space_group_name_H-M   'P 1'
#
loop_
_entity.id
_entity.type
_entity.pdbx_description
1 polymer ?
#
loop_
_entity_poly.entity_id
_entity_poly.type
_entity_poly.pdbx_seq_one_letter_code
_entity_poly.pdbx_strand_id
1 'polypeptide(L)'
;MMQVVIYTASGLQEETNQMEALLASLAQKYPHKLAIVDLSNNAFLAEAFAGKLPNLEVGQFNFNCQVRPDALEQALEQTQYFLETEKNTKINQPLRIASEPAKLNAWNRLSLWFSKHYLQVVMGFLILVVGLAFLAPLLMEWGLPDAAQSLYGFYHPFCHQLAFRSLFLFGQQPFYPRKLAGVHGLMTFEKATGLPEDDFVAASAFLGSPEMGYKVALCQRDIAIQSALLIFVMIFALSRQKIKSIPIFIWFIFGLLPIALDGGTQLLSQLDWQGLAWLAPRESAPWQRLLTGALFGLLSAWFILPILRESMLENRFSLEKKAILALQSKETERLA
;
A
#
# COMPACT_ATOMS: atom_id res chain seq x y z
N MET A 1 -14.88 -7.86 -34.29
CA MET A 1 -15.40 -6.51 -34.56
C MET A 1 -14.80 -5.60 -33.52
N MET A 2 -14.23 -4.47 -33.92
CA MET A 2 -13.57 -3.53 -33.01
C MET A 2 -14.60 -2.84 -32.12
N GLN A 3 -14.31 -2.67 -30.83
CA GLN A 3 -15.14 -1.87 -29.93
C GLN A 3 -14.61 -0.44 -29.87
N VAL A 4 -15.52 0.52 -30.00
CA VAL A 4 -15.25 1.97 -29.94
C VAL A 4 -16.17 2.56 -28.87
N VAL A 5 -15.66 3.48 -28.05
CA VAL A 5 -16.43 4.04 -26.94
C VAL A 5 -16.42 5.57 -26.99
N ILE A 6 -17.59 6.20 -26.91
CA ILE A 6 -17.71 7.64 -26.67
C ILE A 6 -18.11 7.86 -25.21
N TYR A 7 -17.28 8.55 -24.43
CA TYR A 7 -17.64 9.06 -23.12
C TYR A 7 -18.22 10.46 -23.27
N THR A 8 -19.40 10.68 -22.69
CA THR A 8 -20.12 11.96 -22.76
C THR A 8 -20.68 12.36 -21.39
N ALA A 9 -21.25 13.55 -21.31
CA ALA A 9 -21.96 14.06 -20.13
C ALA A 9 -23.15 14.92 -20.56
N SER A 10 -24.03 15.19 -19.60
CA SER A 10 -25.21 16.06 -19.78
C SER A 10 -24.81 17.40 -20.38
N GLY A 11 -25.42 17.76 -21.52
CA GLY A 11 -25.17 19.02 -22.22
C GLY A 11 -24.19 18.94 -23.41
N LEU A 12 -23.58 17.78 -23.67
CA LEU A 12 -22.63 17.57 -24.79
C LEU A 12 -23.22 16.71 -25.93
N GLN A 13 -24.55 16.74 -26.09
CA GLN A 13 -25.25 15.85 -27.01
C GLN A 13 -24.93 16.19 -28.48
N GLU A 14 -24.78 17.47 -28.81
CA GLU A 14 -24.51 17.90 -30.18
C GLU A 14 -23.14 17.41 -30.65
N GLU A 15 -22.10 17.61 -29.83
CA GLU A 15 -20.74 17.15 -30.11
C GLU A 15 -20.66 15.62 -30.12
N THR A 16 -21.40 14.94 -29.24
CA THR A 16 -21.52 13.47 -29.23
C THR A 16 -22.12 12.95 -30.54
N ASN A 17 -23.20 13.58 -31.01
CA ASN A 17 -23.86 13.22 -32.27
C ASN A 17 -22.95 13.45 -33.48
N GLN A 18 -22.10 14.48 -33.45
CA GLN A 18 -21.11 14.71 -34.50
C GLN A 18 -20.06 13.59 -34.56
N MET A 19 -19.55 13.13 -33.41
CA MET A 19 -18.63 11.99 -33.35
C MET A 19 -19.27 10.69 -33.83
N GLU A 20 -20.53 10.45 -33.45
CA GLU A 20 -21.31 9.30 -33.90
C GLU A 20 -21.51 9.31 -35.42
N ALA A 21 -21.86 10.45 -36.01
CA ALA A 21 -22.02 10.60 -37.46
C ALA A 21 -20.72 10.34 -38.22
N LEU A 22 -19.58 10.82 -37.71
CA LEU A 22 -18.26 10.55 -38.29
C LEU A 22 -17.95 9.05 -38.27
N LEU A 23 -18.17 8.38 -37.14
CA LEU A 23 -17.99 6.93 -37.03
C LEU A 23 -18.90 6.16 -37.99
N ALA A 24 -20.18 6.54 -38.09
CA ALA A 24 -21.13 5.91 -38.99
C ALA A 24 -20.68 5.99 -40.46
N SER A 25 -20.11 7.12 -40.88
CA SER A 25 -19.57 7.30 -42.24
C SER A 25 -18.41 6.37 -42.58
N LEU A 26 -17.65 5.93 -41.57
CA LEU A 26 -16.50 5.03 -41.71
C LEU A 26 -16.83 3.56 -41.43
N ALA A 27 -18.04 3.25 -40.99
CA ALA A 27 -18.44 1.90 -40.55
C ALA A 27 -18.37 0.84 -41.65
N GLN A 28 -18.58 1.22 -42.92
CA GLN A 28 -18.49 0.29 -44.05
C GLN A 28 -17.05 -0.17 -44.30
N LYS A 29 -16.08 0.74 -44.14
CA LYS A 29 -14.64 0.47 -44.35
C LYS A 29 -14.00 -0.18 -43.11
N TYR A 30 -14.40 0.27 -41.91
CA TYR A 30 -13.87 -0.19 -40.63
C TYR A 30 -15.01 -0.67 -39.71
N PRO A 31 -15.45 -1.95 -39.81
CA PRO A 31 -16.57 -2.45 -39.02
C PRO A 31 -16.30 -2.41 -37.50
N HIS A 32 -17.12 -1.66 -36.77
CA HIS A 32 -16.98 -1.44 -35.33
C HIS A 32 -18.32 -1.50 -34.58
N LYS A 33 -18.24 -1.74 -33.27
CA LYS A 33 -19.35 -1.66 -32.32
C LYS A 33 -19.16 -0.43 -31.44
N LEU A 34 -20.05 0.55 -31.58
CA LEU A 34 -20.06 1.77 -30.77
C LEU A 34 -20.76 1.52 -29.42
N ALA A 35 -20.18 2.03 -28.34
CA ALA A 35 -20.82 2.20 -27.04
C ALA A 35 -20.75 3.68 -26.61
N ILE A 36 -21.87 4.26 -26.22
CA ILE A 36 -21.92 5.64 -25.72
C ILE A 36 -22.15 5.59 -24.21
N VAL A 37 -21.21 6.13 -23.45
CA VAL A 37 -21.16 6.08 -21.98
C VAL A 37 -21.42 7.47 -21.41
N ASP A 38 -22.56 7.66 -20.74
CA ASP A 38 -22.82 8.88 -19.98
C ASP A 38 -22.14 8.82 -18.60
N LEU A 39 -21.25 9.77 -18.34
CA LEU A 39 -20.51 9.91 -17.09
C LEU A 39 -21.18 10.83 -16.07
N SER A 40 -22.33 11.44 -16.38
CA SER A 40 -23.03 12.40 -15.52
C SER A 40 -23.28 11.87 -14.09
N ASN A 41 -23.53 10.56 -13.97
CA ASN A 41 -23.80 9.90 -12.69
C ASN A 41 -22.54 9.33 -11.99
N ASN A 42 -21.35 9.49 -12.58
CA ASN A 42 -20.08 9.07 -11.98
C ASN A 42 -19.15 10.27 -11.75
N ALA A 43 -19.21 10.83 -10.55
CA ALA A 43 -18.41 11.99 -10.16
C ALA A 43 -16.89 11.78 -10.32
N PHE A 44 -16.38 10.56 -10.06
CA PHE A 44 -14.95 10.27 -10.15
C PHE A 44 -14.45 10.27 -11.60
N LEU A 45 -15.17 9.61 -12.50
CA LEU A 45 -14.84 9.65 -13.92
C LEU A 45 -15.12 11.02 -14.53
N ALA A 46 -16.20 11.70 -14.14
CA ALA A 46 -16.48 13.06 -14.57
C ALA A 46 -15.32 14.03 -14.23
N GLU A 47 -14.75 13.91 -13.02
CA GLU A 47 -13.56 14.67 -12.63
C GLU A 47 -12.32 14.25 -13.44
N ALA A 48 -12.10 12.95 -13.65
CA ALA A 48 -10.96 12.44 -14.42
C ALA A 48 -10.98 12.86 -15.91
N PHE A 49 -12.19 13.03 -16.45
CA PHE A 49 -12.45 13.50 -17.82
C PHE A 49 -12.75 15.00 -17.90
N ALA A 50 -12.59 15.77 -16.82
CA ALA A 50 -12.87 17.20 -16.80
C ALA A 50 -12.08 17.94 -17.91
N GLY A 51 -12.79 18.70 -18.75
CA GLY A 51 -12.23 19.41 -19.89
C GLY A 51 -11.81 18.53 -21.08
N LYS A 52 -12.13 17.23 -21.06
CA LYS A 52 -11.82 16.26 -22.13
C LYS A 52 -13.06 15.66 -22.81
N LEU A 53 -14.26 15.92 -22.28
CA LEU A 53 -15.53 15.42 -22.81
C LEU A 53 -16.06 16.30 -23.95
N PRO A 54 -16.76 15.73 -24.94
CA PRO A 54 -16.89 14.28 -25.17
C PRO A 54 -15.55 13.68 -25.58
N ASN A 55 -15.30 12.43 -25.19
CA ASN A 55 -14.06 11.72 -25.46
C ASN A 55 -14.33 10.44 -26.25
N LEU A 56 -13.68 10.29 -27.40
CA LEU A 56 -13.77 9.11 -28.25
C LEU A 56 -12.53 8.22 -28.05
N GLU A 57 -12.74 6.97 -27.65
CA GLU A 57 -11.70 5.96 -27.50
C GLU A 57 -11.79 4.90 -28.61
N VAL A 58 -10.70 4.76 -29.37
CA VAL A 58 -10.52 3.76 -30.44
C VAL A 58 -9.24 2.99 -30.17
N GLY A 59 -9.34 1.80 -29.57
CA GLY A 59 -8.15 1.02 -29.20
C GLY A 59 -7.25 1.76 -28.22
N GLN A 60 -6.06 2.16 -28.67
CA GLN A 60 -5.10 2.96 -27.88
C GLN A 60 -5.25 4.48 -28.10
N PHE A 61 -6.05 4.89 -29.09
CA PHE A 61 -6.24 6.28 -29.46
C PHE A 61 -7.38 6.91 -28.66
N ASN A 62 -7.16 8.14 -28.22
CA ASN A 62 -8.12 8.93 -27.46
C ASN A 62 -8.25 10.30 -28.12
N PHE A 63 -9.47 10.71 -28.47
CA PHE A 63 -9.77 12.01 -29.04
C PHE A 63 -10.64 12.81 -28.06
N ASN A 64 -10.17 13.99 -27.66
CA ASN A 64 -10.85 14.85 -26.69
C ASN A 64 -11.57 15.97 -27.43
N CYS A 65 -12.83 16.22 -27.06
CA CYS A 65 -13.70 17.32 -27.51
C CYS A 65 -14.05 17.32 -29.01
N GLN A 66 -13.07 17.17 -29.89
CA GLN A 66 -13.22 17.19 -31.34
C GLN A 66 -12.38 16.09 -31.98
N VAL A 67 -12.87 15.56 -33.10
CA VAL A 67 -12.19 14.51 -33.86
C VAL A 67 -12.03 14.98 -35.29
N ARG A 68 -10.79 14.98 -35.80
CA ARG A 68 -10.56 15.21 -37.22
C ARG A 68 -10.82 13.93 -38.01
N PRO A 69 -11.50 13.99 -39.16
CA PRO A 69 -11.84 12.80 -39.94
C PRO A 69 -10.62 11.96 -40.35
N ASP A 70 -9.54 12.62 -40.77
CA ASP A 70 -8.29 11.96 -41.20
C ASP A 70 -7.59 11.23 -40.05
N ALA A 71 -7.54 11.86 -38.87
CA ALA A 71 -6.96 11.26 -37.68
C ALA A 71 -7.80 10.06 -37.17
N LEU A 72 -9.13 10.14 -37.27
CA LEU A 72 -10.03 9.04 -36.92
C LEU A 72 -9.84 7.84 -37.84
N GLU A 73 -9.76 8.07 -39.14
CA GLU A 73 -9.52 7.03 -40.14
C GLU A 73 -8.21 6.29 -39.86
N GLN A 74 -7.12 7.03 -39.60
CA GLN A 74 -5.83 6.44 -39.24
C GLN A 74 -5.90 5.61 -37.95
N ALA A 75 -6.60 6.09 -36.92
CA ALA A 75 -6.75 5.36 -35.66
C ALA A 75 -7.56 4.07 -35.83
N LEU A 76 -8.63 4.09 -36.63
CA LEU A 76 -9.43 2.90 -36.94
C LEU A 76 -8.61 1.88 -37.75
N GLU A 77 -7.85 2.34 -38.75
CA GLU A 77 -6.97 1.49 -39.57
C GLU A 77 -5.89 0.81 -38.73
N GLN A 78 -5.17 1.58 -37.92
CA GLN A 78 -4.13 1.04 -37.04
C GLN A 78 -4.71 0.06 -36.02
N THR A 79 -5.85 0.39 -35.40
CA THR A 79 -6.49 -0.51 -34.44
C THR A 79 -6.96 -1.81 -35.09
N GLN A 80 -7.54 -1.75 -36.29
CA GLN A 80 -7.91 -2.95 -37.04
C GLN A 80 -6.68 -3.81 -37.37
N TYR A 81 -5.60 -3.20 -37.86
CA TYR A 81 -4.35 -3.89 -38.14
C TYR A 81 -3.78 -4.59 -36.89
N PHE A 82 -3.78 -3.93 -35.74
CA PHE A 82 -3.34 -4.53 -34.48
C PHE A 82 -4.21 -5.73 -34.06
N LEU A 83 -5.54 -5.63 -34.21
CA LEU A 83 -6.46 -6.74 -33.90
C LEU A 83 -6.28 -7.94 -34.84
N GLU A 84 -5.94 -7.71 -36.11
CA GLU A 84 -5.67 -8.76 -37.09
C GLU A 84 -4.31 -9.45 -36.86
N THR A 85 -3.29 -8.68 -36.49
CA THR A 85 -1.94 -9.21 -36.19
C THR A 85 -1.90 -10.00 -34.87
N GLU A 86 -2.61 -9.58 -33.83
CA GLU A 86 -2.70 -10.33 -32.56
C GLU A 86 -3.44 -11.67 -32.72
N LYS A 87 -4.45 -11.78 -33.58
CA LYS A 87 -5.08 -13.09 -33.85
C LYS A 87 -4.08 -14.14 -34.36
N ASN A 88 -3.04 -13.67 -35.05
CA ASN A 88 -2.00 -14.52 -35.64
C ASN A 88 -0.81 -14.76 -34.69
N THR A 89 -0.69 -13.99 -33.61
CA THR A 89 0.47 -14.03 -32.70
C THR A 89 -0.02 -14.25 -31.27
N LYS A 90 0.26 -15.40 -30.66
CA LYS A 90 -0.12 -15.76 -29.27
C LYS A 90 0.59 -14.92 -28.18
N ILE A 91 0.90 -13.65 -28.42
CA ILE A 91 1.68 -12.81 -27.51
C ILE A 91 0.95 -11.48 -27.26
N ASN A 92 0.70 -11.25 -25.97
CA ASN A 92 0.29 -10.02 -25.26
C ASN A 92 -1.20 -9.67 -25.09
N GLN A 93 -1.49 -9.19 -23.87
CA GLN A 93 -2.79 -8.91 -23.26
C GLN A 93 -3.43 -7.51 -23.50
N PRO A 94 -2.75 -6.44 -23.95
CA PRO A 94 -3.29 -5.08 -23.81
C PRO A 94 -4.45 -4.74 -24.75
N LEU A 95 -4.62 -5.43 -25.88
CA LEU A 95 -5.68 -5.13 -26.88
C LEU A 95 -6.91 -6.04 -26.82
N ARG A 96 -6.91 -7.08 -25.97
CA ARG A 96 -8.10 -7.87 -25.63
C ARG A 96 -9.24 -7.02 -25.05
N ILE A 97 -8.90 -5.88 -24.46
CA ILE A 97 -9.84 -4.89 -23.91
C ILE A 97 -10.67 -4.23 -25.03
N ALA A 98 -10.15 -4.14 -26.26
CA ALA A 98 -10.82 -3.50 -27.39
C ALA A 98 -11.78 -4.42 -28.16
N SER A 99 -11.89 -5.70 -27.79
CA SER A 99 -12.68 -6.69 -28.55
C SER A 99 -13.63 -7.56 -27.72
N GLU A 100 -13.43 -7.70 -26.41
CA GLU A 100 -14.33 -8.46 -25.53
C GLU A 100 -15.22 -7.54 -24.67
N PRO A 101 -16.54 -7.81 -24.55
CA PRO A 101 -17.42 -7.02 -23.70
C PRO A 101 -16.93 -7.05 -22.26
N ALA A 102 -16.86 -5.88 -21.63
CA ALA A 102 -16.39 -5.71 -20.27
C ALA A 102 -17.17 -6.63 -19.31
N LYS A 103 -16.53 -7.70 -18.81
CA LYS A 103 -17.06 -8.54 -17.72
C LYS A 103 -16.36 -8.21 -16.42
N LEU A 104 -17.15 -7.84 -15.41
CA LEU A 104 -16.68 -7.69 -14.03
C LEU A 104 -16.72 -9.04 -13.31
N ASN A 105 -15.56 -9.63 -13.06
CA ASN A 105 -15.43 -10.81 -12.19
C ASN A 105 -15.33 -10.37 -10.71
N ALA A 106 -15.32 -11.34 -9.78
CA ALA A 106 -15.19 -11.07 -8.35
C ALA A 106 -13.89 -10.32 -8.00
N TRP A 107 -12.78 -10.67 -8.64
CA TRP A 107 -11.48 -10.00 -8.46
C TRP A 107 -11.50 -8.53 -8.85
N ASN A 108 -12.17 -8.15 -9.95
CA ASN A 108 -12.31 -6.76 -10.37
C ASN A 108 -13.13 -5.96 -9.35
N ARG A 109 -14.16 -6.56 -8.76
CA ARG A 109 -14.98 -5.93 -7.71
C ARG A 109 -14.17 -5.72 -6.43
N LEU A 110 -13.42 -6.73 -6.01
CA LEU A 110 -12.54 -6.65 -4.85
C LEU A 110 -11.45 -5.59 -5.06
N SER A 111 -10.80 -5.58 -6.23
CA SER A 111 -9.77 -4.59 -6.57
C SER A 111 -10.34 -3.18 -6.64
N LEU A 112 -11.57 -3.00 -7.16
CA LEU A 112 -12.25 -1.71 -7.16
C LEU A 112 -12.63 -1.24 -5.75
N TRP A 113 -13.08 -2.15 -4.88
CA TRP A 113 -13.31 -1.83 -3.47
C TRP A 113 -11.99 -1.44 -2.79
N PHE A 114 -10.93 -2.21 -3.02
CA PHE A 114 -9.63 -1.95 -2.44
C PHE A 114 -9.06 -0.61 -2.91
N SER A 115 -9.13 -0.26 -4.20
CA SER A 115 -8.66 1.03 -4.70
C SER A 115 -9.38 2.23 -4.09
N LYS A 116 -10.64 2.06 -3.64
CA LYS A 116 -11.41 3.07 -2.90
C LYS A 116 -11.05 3.14 -1.42
N HIS A 117 -10.74 2.01 -0.80
CA HIS A 117 -10.61 1.86 0.65
C HIS A 117 -9.19 1.52 1.13
N TYR A 118 -8.19 1.50 0.25
CA TYR A 118 -6.83 1.03 0.54
C TYR A 118 -6.23 1.68 1.79
N LEU A 119 -6.44 3.00 1.96
CA LEU A 119 -5.88 3.75 3.09
C LEU A 119 -6.52 3.32 4.42
N GLN A 120 -7.83 3.04 4.42
CA GLN A 120 -8.54 2.53 5.59
C GLN A 120 -8.09 1.12 5.96
N VAL A 121 -7.85 0.27 4.94
CA VAL A 121 -7.31 -1.08 5.15
C VAL A 121 -5.91 -1.03 5.75
N VAL A 122 -5.01 -0.22 5.19
CA VAL A 122 -3.65 -0.04 5.71
C VAL A 122 -3.67 0.52 7.13
N MET A 123 -4.48 1.55 7.38
CA MET A 123 -4.61 2.16 8.71
C MET A 123 -5.18 1.17 9.73
N GLY A 124 -6.25 0.44 9.39
CA GLY A 124 -6.86 -0.55 10.26
C GLY A 124 -5.92 -1.70 10.59
N PHE A 125 -5.15 -2.18 9.61
CA PHE A 125 -4.11 -3.17 9.82
C PHE A 125 -3.04 -2.68 10.79
N LEU A 126 -2.53 -1.46 10.62
CA LEU A 126 -1.51 -0.89 11.51
C LEU A 126 -2.05 -0.63 12.93
N ILE A 127 -3.30 -0.16 13.06
CA ILE A 127 -3.98 -0.01 14.37
C ILE A 127 -4.08 -1.37 15.06
N LEU A 128 -4.44 -2.42 14.33
CA LEU A 128 -4.51 -3.77 14.86
C LEU A 128 -3.12 -4.26 15.31
N VAL A 129 -2.10 -4.11 14.47
CA VAL A 129 -0.72 -4.54 14.78
C VAL A 129 -0.14 -3.80 15.99
N VAL A 130 -0.31 -2.48 16.08
CA VAL A 130 0.20 -1.70 17.20
C VAL A 130 -0.67 -1.93 18.45
N GLY A 131 -1.99 -1.91 18.28
CA GLY A 131 -2.96 -2.06 19.36
C GLY A 131 -2.85 -3.42 20.06
N LEU A 132 -2.75 -4.52 19.32
CA LEU A 132 -2.57 -5.84 19.92
C LEU A 132 -1.20 -5.98 20.61
N ALA A 133 -0.15 -5.34 20.11
CA ALA A 133 1.16 -5.37 20.77
C ALA A 133 1.13 -4.68 22.15
N PHE A 134 0.39 -3.58 22.28
CA PHE A 134 0.15 -2.88 23.54
C PHE A 134 -0.93 -3.53 24.41
N LEU A 135 -1.85 -4.30 23.82
CA LEU A 135 -2.86 -5.06 24.57
C LEU A 135 -2.22 -6.18 25.40
N ALA A 136 -1.12 -6.78 24.95
CA ALA A 136 -0.44 -7.85 25.69
C ALA A 136 -0.04 -7.45 27.14
N PRO A 137 0.70 -6.35 27.39
CA PRO A 137 1.01 -5.93 28.76
C PRO A 137 -0.22 -5.43 29.55
N LEU A 138 -1.28 -4.94 28.88
CA LEU A 138 -2.55 -4.59 29.55
C LEU A 138 -3.26 -5.85 30.09
N LEU A 139 -3.29 -6.94 29.30
CA LEU A 139 -3.87 -8.21 29.73
C LEU A 139 -3.08 -8.81 30.90
N MET A 140 -1.75 -8.70 30.88
CA MET A 140 -0.93 -9.10 32.03
C MET A 140 -1.29 -8.31 33.29
N GLU A 141 -1.41 -6.98 33.18
CA GLU A 141 -1.80 -6.10 34.29
C GLU A 141 -3.22 -6.40 34.81
N TRP A 142 -4.14 -6.78 33.93
CA TRP A 142 -5.51 -7.18 34.31
C TRP A 142 -5.63 -8.60 34.85
N GLY A 143 -4.52 -9.32 35.02
CA GLY A 143 -4.53 -10.69 35.53
C GLY A 143 -5.08 -11.72 34.53
N LEU A 144 -4.93 -11.46 33.23
CA LEU A 144 -5.35 -12.34 32.13
C LEU A 144 -4.13 -12.90 31.35
N PRO A 145 -3.24 -13.69 32.01
CA PRO A 145 -1.97 -14.12 31.43
C PRO A 145 -2.14 -15.06 30.23
N ASP A 146 -3.15 -15.93 30.21
CA ASP A 146 -3.37 -16.88 29.10
C ASP A 146 -3.69 -16.15 27.78
N ALA A 147 -4.51 -15.09 27.88
CA ALA A 147 -4.83 -14.23 26.75
C ALA A 147 -3.61 -13.43 26.28
N ALA A 148 -2.82 -12.89 27.23
CA ALA A 148 -1.57 -12.20 26.93
C ALA A 148 -0.56 -13.13 26.23
N GLN A 149 -0.40 -14.36 26.72
CA GLN A 149 0.52 -15.35 26.16
C GLN A 149 0.16 -15.72 24.72
N SER A 150 -1.13 -15.77 24.39
CA SER A 150 -1.60 -15.96 23.01
C SER A 150 -1.14 -14.81 22.10
N LEU A 151 -1.21 -13.56 22.57
CA LEU A 151 -0.70 -12.40 21.82
C LEU A 151 0.84 -12.44 21.71
N TYR A 152 1.56 -12.71 22.79
CA TYR A 152 3.02 -12.86 22.73
C TYR A 152 3.44 -13.95 21.75
N GLY A 153 2.77 -15.11 21.80
CA GLY A 153 3.01 -16.22 20.86
C GLY A 153 2.76 -15.85 19.40
N PHE A 154 1.72 -15.05 19.12
CA PHE A 154 1.45 -14.53 17.77
C PHE A 154 2.60 -13.64 17.24
N TYR A 155 3.17 -12.78 18.09
CA TYR A 155 4.24 -11.85 17.68
C TYR A 155 5.65 -12.47 17.68
N HIS A 156 5.86 -13.56 18.40
CA HIS A 156 7.18 -14.16 18.61
C HIS A 156 7.96 -14.48 17.32
N PRO A 157 7.34 -15.03 16.24
CA PRO A 157 8.05 -15.30 14.99
C PRO A 157 8.56 -14.04 14.27
N PHE A 158 7.94 -12.89 14.53
CA PHE A 158 8.24 -11.63 13.83
C PHE A 158 9.30 -10.80 14.54
N CYS A 159 9.40 -10.94 15.85
CA CYS A 159 10.30 -10.18 16.69
C CYS A 159 10.64 -11.04 17.88
N HIS A 160 11.86 -11.59 18.00
CA HIS A 160 12.29 -12.51 19.06
C HIS A 160 12.00 -12.10 20.54
N GLN A 161 11.32 -10.98 20.79
CA GLN A 161 10.74 -10.52 22.06
C GLN A 161 11.74 -10.46 23.21
N LEU A 162 13.00 -10.19 22.91
CA LEU A 162 14.04 -10.04 23.92
C LEU A 162 13.63 -8.92 24.89
N ALA A 163 13.48 -9.26 26.17
CA ALA A 163 13.04 -8.35 27.21
C ALA A 163 13.89 -7.07 27.25
N PHE A 164 15.22 -7.20 27.19
CA PHE A 164 16.15 -6.07 27.16
C PHE A 164 16.09 -5.19 25.89
N ARG A 165 15.26 -5.58 24.91
CA ARG A 165 14.95 -4.79 23.71
C ARG A 165 13.51 -4.30 23.64
N SER A 166 12.72 -4.54 24.68
CA SER A 166 11.29 -4.25 24.70
C SER A 166 10.97 -3.01 25.54
N LEU A 167 9.79 -2.44 25.30
CA LEU A 167 9.20 -1.43 26.18
C LEU A 167 8.49 -2.13 27.33
N PHE A 168 8.61 -1.62 28.56
CA PHE A 168 7.85 -2.09 29.71
C PHE A 168 6.81 -1.06 30.13
N LEU A 169 5.60 -1.55 30.46
CA LEU A 169 4.50 -0.74 30.99
C LEU A 169 4.15 -1.20 32.40
N PHE A 170 3.64 -0.28 33.23
CA PHE A 170 3.19 -0.53 34.61
C PHE A 170 4.32 -0.85 35.60
N GLY A 171 5.58 -0.63 35.21
CA GLY A 171 6.75 -0.91 36.05
C GLY A 171 7.54 0.32 36.49
N GLN A 172 8.64 0.08 37.20
CA GLN A 172 9.56 1.10 37.67
C GLN A 172 10.33 1.81 36.54
N GLN A 173 10.61 1.12 35.44
CA GLN A 173 11.37 1.68 34.31
C GLN A 173 10.75 1.29 32.97
N PRO A 174 10.79 2.19 31.96
CA PRO A 174 10.30 1.89 30.62
C PRO A 174 11.22 0.93 29.83
N PHE A 175 12.47 0.77 30.28
CA PHE A 175 13.48 -0.07 29.62
C PHE A 175 14.43 -0.70 30.65
N TYR A 176 14.84 -1.93 30.37
CA TYR A 176 15.87 -2.65 31.11
C TYR A 176 16.96 -3.12 30.13
N PRO A 177 17.86 -2.22 29.67
CA PRO A 177 18.83 -2.57 28.65
C PRO A 177 19.91 -3.51 29.19
N ARG A 178 20.66 -4.13 28.27
CA ARG A 178 21.91 -4.82 28.62
C ARG A 178 22.97 -3.84 29.11
N LYS A 179 23.89 -4.30 29.96
CA LYS A 179 25.08 -3.51 30.33
C LYS A 179 25.87 -3.05 29.10
N LEU A 180 25.90 -3.89 28.05
CA LEU A 180 26.56 -3.61 26.77
C LEU A 180 26.02 -2.37 26.04
N ALA A 181 24.78 -1.96 26.30
CA ALA A 181 24.19 -0.77 25.69
C ALA A 181 24.76 0.54 26.27
N GLY A 182 25.52 0.48 27.38
CA GLY A 182 26.21 1.64 27.95
C GLY A 182 25.30 2.75 28.47
N VAL A 183 24.05 2.43 28.84
CA VAL A 183 23.08 3.43 29.30
C VAL A 183 23.20 3.63 30.81
N HIS A 184 23.63 4.84 31.21
CA HIS A 184 23.71 5.21 32.62
C HIS A 184 22.33 5.61 33.19
N GLY A 185 22.12 5.35 34.47
CA GLY A 185 20.89 5.74 35.19
C GLY A 185 19.70 4.76 35.04
N LEU A 186 19.85 3.69 34.25
CA LEU A 186 18.85 2.62 34.15
C LEU A 186 19.34 1.33 34.82
N MET A 187 18.41 0.54 35.37
CA MET A 187 18.73 -0.80 35.85
C MET A 187 18.91 -1.71 34.64
N THR A 188 19.95 -2.55 34.66
CA THR A 188 20.16 -3.51 33.58
C THR A 188 19.20 -4.68 33.70
N PHE A 189 18.97 -5.39 32.59
CA PHE A 189 18.14 -6.60 32.59
C PHE A 189 18.62 -7.65 33.58
N GLU A 190 19.92 -7.94 33.61
CA GLU A 190 20.50 -8.91 34.55
C GLU A 190 20.28 -8.50 36.00
N LYS A 191 20.44 -7.21 36.31
CA LYS A 191 20.25 -6.72 37.67
C LYS A 191 18.78 -6.75 38.11
N ALA A 192 17.86 -6.49 37.19
CA ALA A 192 16.43 -6.46 37.48
C ALA A 192 15.81 -7.86 37.62
N THR A 193 16.31 -8.83 36.86
CA THR A 193 15.74 -10.18 36.78
C THR A 193 16.56 -11.27 37.46
N GLY A 194 17.86 -11.03 37.67
CA GLY A 194 18.83 -12.06 38.05
C GLY A 194 19.18 -13.04 36.92
N LEU A 195 18.65 -12.85 35.71
CA LEU A 195 18.89 -13.72 34.56
C LEU A 195 20.13 -13.26 33.76
N PRO A 196 20.99 -14.19 33.30
CA PRO A 196 22.12 -13.84 32.45
C PRO A 196 21.69 -13.11 31.17
N GLU A 197 22.39 -12.03 30.83
CA GLU A 197 22.08 -11.19 29.65
C GLU A 197 22.41 -11.84 28.30
N ASP A 198 23.20 -12.92 28.31
CA ASP A 198 23.56 -13.76 27.16
C ASP A 198 22.62 -14.94 26.96
N ASP A 199 21.74 -15.24 27.93
CA ASP A 199 20.66 -16.22 27.76
C ASP A 199 19.48 -15.58 27.01
N PHE A 200 19.56 -15.60 25.68
CA PHE A 200 18.51 -15.07 24.81
C PHE A 200 17.18 -15.81 24.94
N VAL A 201 17.19 -17.10 25.34
CA VAL A 201 15.97 -17.88 25.52
C VAL A 201 15.24 -17.41 26.77
N ALA A 202 15.93 -17.29 27.89
CA ALA A 202 15.37 -16.75 29.13
C ALA A 202 14.91 -15.30 28.95
N ALA A 203 15.71 -14.46 28.28
CA ALA A 203 15.33 -13.07 27.99
C ALA A 203 14.11 -12.95 27.07
N SER A 204 13.91 -13.89 26.15
CA SER A 204 12.71 -13.93 25.30
C SER A 204 11.48 -14.45 26.06
N ALA A 205 11.65 -15.44 26.93
CA ALA A 205 10.57 -16.00 27.73
C ALA A 205 10.08 -15.05 28.85
N PHE A 206 10.94 -14.17 29.36
CA PHE A 206 10.59 -13.21 30.40
C PHE A 206 9.57 -12.17 29.91
N LEU A 207 8.33 -12.23 30.40
CA LEU A 207 7.24 -11.31 30.02
C LEU A 207 7.18 -10.06 30.90
N GLY A 208 7.58 -10.16 32.16
CA GLY A 208 7.49 -9.07 33.13
C GLY A 208 7.26 -9.55 34.57
N SER A 209 7.20 -8.60 35.50
CA SER A 209 6.82 -8.79 36.90
C SER A 209 6.07 -7.55 37.40
N PRO A 210 5.37 -7.60 38.56
CA PRO A 210 4.72 -6.42 39.13
C PRO A 210 5.69 -5.23 39.34
N GLU A 211 6.96 -5.48 39.66
CA GLU A 211 7.97 -4.44 39.88
C GLU A 211 8.51 -3.88 38.56
N MET A 212 8.78 -4.76 37.59
CA MET A 212 9.31 -4.37 36.29
C MET A 212 8.25 -3.90 35.31
N GLY A 213 6.98 -4.18 35.61
CA GLY A 213 5.91 -4.10 34.64
C GLY A 213 6.00 -5.23 33.60
N TYR A 214 5.20 -5.10 32.56
CA TYR A 214 5.08 -6.10 31.50
C TYR A 214 5.53 -5.55 30.14
N LYS A 215 6.22 -6.39 29.36
CA LYS A 215 6.80 -5.98 28.09
C LYS A 215 5.75 -5.85 26.99
N VAL A 216 5.90 -4.90 26.09
CA VAL A 216 5.14 -4.85 24.82
C VAL A 216 5.52 -6.05 23.95
N ALA A 217 4.57 -6.62 23.19
CA ALA A 217 4.80 -7.85 22.42
C ALA A 217 5.78 -7.70 21.22
N LEU A 218 6.17 -6.46 20.90
CA LEU A 218 7.15 -6.11 19.89
C LEU A 218 8.34 -5.37 20.54
N CYS A 219 9.53 -5.51 19.96
CA CYS A 219 10.69 -4.75 20.42
C CYS A 219 10.53 -3.25 20.19
N GLN A 220 11.36 -2.46 20.88
CA GLN A 220 11.43 -1.00 20.77
C GLN A 220 11.57 -0.53 19.31
N ARG A 221 12.37 -1.22 18.49
CA ARG A 221 12.57 -0.84 17.09
C ARG A 221 11.31 -1.11 16.26
N ASP A 222 10.72 -2.29 16.38
CA ASP A 222 9.54 -2.66 15.59
C ASP A 222 8.32 -1.83 15.98
N ILE A 223 8.10 -1.62 17.28
CA ILE A 223 6.99 -0.78 17.73
C ILE A 223 7.17 0.67 17.27
N ALA A 224 8.40 1.19 17.21
CA ALA A 224 8.69 2.51 16.66
C ALA A 224 8.41 2.58 15.16
N ILE A 225 8.82 1.57 14.38
CA ILE A 225 8.52 1.49 12.94
C ILE A 225 7.00 1.48 12.71
N GLN A 226 6.29 0.55 13.35
CA GLN A 226 4.84 0.39 13.14
C GLN A 226 4.04 1.61 13.61
N SER A 227 4.41 2.20 14.74
CA SER A 227 3.75 3.40 15.25
C SER A 227 4.03 4.62 14.36
N ALA A 228 5.26 4.78 13.85
CA ALA A 228 5.59 5.87 12.94
C ALA A 228 4.91 5.73 11.57
N LEU A 229 4.79 4.50 11.05
CA LEU A 229 3.97 4.21 9.87
C LEU A 229 2.51 4.63 10.10
N LEU A 230 1.92 4.22 11.24
CA LEU A 230 0.54 4.56 11.60
C LEU A 230 0.34 6.07 11.71
N ILE A 231 1.25 6.78 12.39
CA ILE A 231 1.22 8.24 12.51
C ILE A 231 1.23 8.90 11.13
N PHE A 232 2.13 8.48 10.24
CA PHE A 232 2.18 9.06 8.91
C PHE A 232 0.95 8.72 8.08
N VAL A 233 0.41 7.50 8.18
CA VAL A 233 -0.87 7.12 7.54
C VAL A 233 -2.01 8.03 8.00
N MET A 234 -2.09 8.36 9.28
CA MET A 234 -3.07 9.31 9.82
C MET A 234 -2.84 10.72 9.26
N ILE A 235 -1.59 11.21 9.23
CA ILE A 235 -1.25 12.51 8.63
C ILE A 235 -1.65 12.54 7.15
N PHE A 236 -1.36 11.47 6.40
CA PHE A 236 -1.71 11.33 4.99
C PHE A 236 -3.23 11.34 4.79
N ALA A 237 -3.98 10.63 5.63
CA ALA A 237 -5.45 10.66 5.62
C ALA A 237 -6.00 12.06 5.92
N LEU A 238 -5.52 12.72 6.97
CA LEU A 238 -5.93 14.08 7.36
C LEU A 238 -5.60 15.13 6.29
N SER A 239 -4.48 14.96 5.59
CA SER A 239 -4.10 15.79 4.43
C SER A 239 -4.97 15.56 3.19
N ARG A 240 -5.96 14.64 3.27
CA ARG A 240 -6.76 14.17 2.13
C ARG A 240 -5.89 13.61 1.00
N GLN A 241 -4.82 12.90 1.36
CA GLN A 241 -3.89 12.25 0.44
C GLN A 241 -3.17 13.21 -0.52
N LYS A 242 -2.98 14.48 -0.12
CA LYS A 242 -2.36 15.53 -0.96
C LYS A 242 -0.84 15.61 -0.84
N ILE A 243 -0.25 14.92 0.13
CA ILE A 243 1.20 14.91 0.34
C ILE A 243 1.88 14.17 -0.82
N LYS A 244 2.94 14.77 -1.37
CA LYS A 244 3.76 14.18 -2.44
C LYS A 244 4.83 13.26 -1.86
N SER A 245 5.25 12.26 -2.64
CA SER A 245 6.35 11.37 -2.26
C SER A 245 7.65 12.16 -2.13
N ILE A 246 8.47 11.77 -1.15
CA ILE A 246 9.84 12.25 -1.05
C ILE A 246 10.72 11.61 -2.13
N PRO A 247 11.78 12.28 -2.60
CA PRO A 247 12.78 11.64 -3.43
C PRO A 247 13.38 10.40 -2.74
N ILE A 248 13.62 9.34 -3.51
CA ILE A 248 14.13 8.06 -2.99
C ILE A 248 15.45 8.21 -2.22
N PHE A 249 16.30 9.17 -2.58
CA PHE A 249 17.56 9.41 -1.87
C PHE A 249 17.34 9.94 -0.45
N ILE A 250 16.28 10.73 -0.20
CA ILE A 250 15.94 11.22 1.14
C ILE A 250 15.50 10.03 2.01
N TRP A 251 14.64 9.17 1.47
CA TRP A 251 14.25 7.92 2.13
C TRP A 251 15.46 7.03 2.42
N PHE A 252 16.37 6.88 1.45
CA PHE A 252 17.56 6.04 1.61
C PHE A 252 18.50 6.59 2.70
N ILE A 253 18.86 7.88 2.64
CA ILE A 253 19.85 8.49 3.53
C ILE A 253 19.31 8.67 4.96
N PHE A 254 18.05 9.09 5.11
CA PHE A 254 17.49 9.43 6.43
C PHE A 254 16.59 8.35 7.01
N GLY A 255 16.03 7.47 6.18
CA GLY A 255 15.18 6.37 6.60
C GLY A 255 15.96 5.07 6.73
N LEU A 256 16.48 4.57 5.60
CA LEU A 256 17.09 3.23 5.53
C LEU A 256 18.50 3.17 6.13
N LEU A 257 19.37 4.13 5.81
CA LEU A 257 20.76 4.10 6.24
C LEU A 257 20.92 4.13 7.77
N PRO A 258 20.21 4.97 8.55
CA PRO A 258 20.39 5.01 10.00
C PRO A 258 19.98 3.70 10.69
N ILE A 259 18.86 3.09 10.27
CA ILE A 259 18.42 1.80 10.80
C ILE A 259 19.33 0.65 10.34
N ALA A 260 19.86 0.70 9.11
CA ALA A 260 20.81 -0.29 8.61
C ALA A 260 22.14 -0.21 9.37
N LEU A 261 22.63 0.98 9.67
CA LEU A 261 23.84 1.16 10.49
C LEU A 261 23.58 0.73 11.94
N ASP A 262 22.49 1.15 12.56
CA ASP A 262 22.18 0.81 13.95
C ASP A 262 21.86 -0.69 14.13
N GLY A 263 20.84 -1.19 13.41
CA GLY A 263 20.41 -2.59 13.52
C GLY A 263 21.35 -3.57 12.84
N GLY A 264 21.92 -3.20 11.69
CA GLY A 264 22.83 -4.06 10.95
C GLY A 264 24.16 -4.25 11.66
N THR A 265 24.79 -3.18 12.18
CA THR A 265 26.03 -3.36 12.95
C THR A 265 25.79 -4.11 14.26
N GLN A 266 24.64 -3.89 14.94
CA GLN A 266 24.27 -4.68 16.11
C GLN A 266 24.14 -6.17 15.76
N LEU A 267 23.42 -6.52 14.69
CA LEU A 267 23.21 -7.90 14.24
C LEU A 267 24.54 -8.56 13.83
N LEU A 268 25.35 -7.86 13.04
CA LEU A 268 26.65 -8.37 12.58
C LEU A 268 27.63 -8.58 13.74
N SER A 269 27.63 -7.70 14.75
CA SER A 269 28.50 -7.82 15.93
C SER A 269 28.15 -8.99 16.85
N GLN A 270 26.96 -9.57 16.68
CA GLN A 270 26.45 -10.70 17.46
C GLN A 270 26.53 -12.02 16.66
N LEU A 271 27.04 -11.96 15.42
CA LEU A 271 27.29 -13.13 14.59
C LEU A 271 28.66 -13.71 14.96
N ASP A 272 28.72 -14.98 15.37
CA ASP A 272 29.96 -15.67 15.72
C ASP A 272 30.78 -16.10 14.48
N TRP A 273 30.91 -15.18 13.51
CA TRP A 273 31.69 -15.39 12.30
C TRP A 273 33.09 -14.81 12.49
N GLN A 274 34.11 -15.68 12.42
CA GLN A 274 35.54 -15.32 12.48
C GLN A 274 35.96 -14.11 11.61
N GLY A 275 35.33 -13.86 10.46
CA GLY A 275 35.61 -12.72 9.58
C GLY A 275 35.12 -11.35 10.11
N LEU A 276 34.30 -11.36 11.17
CA LEU A 276 33.76 -10.19 11.85
C LEU A 276 34.37 -9.98 13.24
N ALA A 277 35.41 -10.73 13.62
CA ALA A 277 36.05 -10.62 14.94
C ALA A 277 36.63 -9.22 15.25
N TRP A 278 36.84 -8.38 14.23
CA TRP A 278 37.25 -6.98 14.38
C TRP A 278 36.11 -6.06 14.84
N LEU A 279 34.86 -6.49 14.73
CA LEU A 279 33.69 -5.73 15.12
C LEU A 279 33.35 -6.04 16.58
N ALA A 280 33.63 -5.10 17.48
CA ALA A 280 33.32 -5.28 18.90
C ALA A 280 31.81 -5.52 19.11
N PRO A 281 31.42 -6.49 19.97
CA PRO A 281 30.03 -6.72 20.32
C PRO A 281 29.36 -5.43 20.76
N ARG A 282 28.20 -5.14 20.19
CA ARG A 282 27.45 -3.93 20.47
C ARG A 282 25.98 -4.25 20.73
N GLU A 283 25.36 -3.46 21.58
CA GLU A 283 23.91 -3.40 21.77
C GLU A 283 23.45 -1.95 21.59
N SER A 284 22.46 -1.70 20.73
CA SER A 284 21.89 -0.36 20.54
C SER A 284 21.16 0.11 21.80
N ALA A 285 21.36 1.37 22.18
CA ALA A 285 20.63 1.98 23.27
C ALA A 285 19.12 2.07 22.95
N PRO A 286 18.21 2.05 23.94
CA PRO A 286 16.77 2.11 23.70
C PRO A 286 16.34 3.32 22.85
N TRP A 287 16.90 4.49 23.12
CA TRP A 287 16.60 5.70 22.35
C TRP A 287 17.05 5.61 20.89
N GLN A 288 18.18 4.94 20.60
CA GLN A 288 18.67 4.75 19.23
C GLN A 288 17.70 3.88 18.43
N ARG A 289 17.22 2.80 19.05
CA ARG A 289 16.24 1.89 18.43
C ARG A 289 14.92 2.58 18.11
N LEU A 290 14.44 3.38 19.05
CA LEU A 290 13.22 4.16 18.87
C LEU A 290 13.41 5.19 17.75
N LEU A 291 14.53 5.91 17.75
CA LEU A 291 14.81 6.96 16.76
C LEU A 291 14.99 6.39 15.35
N THR A 292 15.86 5.39 15.18
CA THR A 292 16.12 4.80 13.86
C THR A 292 14.90 4.04 13.33
N GLY A 293 14.17 3.35 14.21
CA GLY A 293 12.89 2.73 13.88
C GLY A 293 11.82 3.73 13.45
N ALA A 294 11.63 4.80 14.21
CA ALA A 294 10.64 5.83 13.89
C ALA A 294 10.96 6.59 12.61
N LEU A 295 12.23 6.96 12.38
CA LEU A 295 12.67 7.60 11.14
C LEU A 295 12.42 6.69 9.94
N PHE A 296 12.79 5.41 10.03
CA PHE A 296 12.55 4.45 8.97
C PHE A 296 11.06 4.27 8.67
N GLY A 297 10.23 4.08 9.70
CA GLY A 297 8.78 3.94 9.55
C GLY A 297 8.15 5.18 8.92
N LEU A 298 8.40 6.37 9.46
CA LEU A 298 7.82 7.63 8.98
C LEU A 298 8.21 7.91 7.52
N LEU A 299 9.50 7.82 7.19
CA LEU A 299 9.98 8.10 5.83
C LEU A 299 9.55 7.03 4.84
N SER A 300 9.41 5.77 5.25
CA SER A 300 8.90 4.71 4.38
C SER A 300 7.42 4.94 4.03
N ALA A 301 6.58 5.30 5.00
CA ALA A 301 5.19 5.67 4.71
C ALA A 301 5.11 6.94 3.84
N TRP A 302 5.96 7.94 4.08
CA TRP A 302 6.01 9.15 3.25
C TRP A 302 6.42 8.85 1.81
N PHE A 303 7.41 7.98 1.62
CA PHE A 303 7.83 7.56 0.30
C PHE A 303 6.74 6.74 -0.42
N ILE A 304 6.19 5.73 0.23
CA ILE A 304 5.36 4.69 -0.40
C ILE A 304 3.91 5.12 -0.60
N LEU A 305 3.27 5.78 0.38
CA LEU A 305 1.83 6.05 0.31
C LEU A 305 1.41 6.93 -0.89
N PRO A 306 2.14 7.99 -1.26
CA PRO A 306 1.79 8.79 -2.44
C PRO A 306 1.94 7.99 -3.74
N ILE A 307 2.95 7.13 -3.84
CA ILE A 307 3.14 6.22 -5.00
C ILE A 307 2.00 5.21 -5.07
N LEU A 308 1.65 4.62 -3.93
CA LEU A 308 0.52 3.68 -3.84
C LEU A 308 -0.79 4.36 -4.24
N ARG A 309 -1.02 5.62 -3.83
CA ARG A 309 -2.20 6.41 -4.21
C ARG A 309 -2.31 6.53 -5.73
N GLU A 310 -1.23 6.86 -6.43
CA GLU A 310 -1.23 6.98 -7.90
C GLU A 310 -1.65 5.67 -8.56
N SER A 311 -1.04 4.55 -8.13
CA SER A 311 -1.43 3.22 -8.60
C SER A 311 -2.89 2.87 -8.28
N MET A 312 -3.41 3.27 -7.11
CA MET A 312 -4.80 3.05 -6.74
C MET A 312 -5.77 3.90 -7.59
N LEU A 313 -5.40 5.14 -7.93
CA LEU A 313 -6.20 6.01 -8.80
C LEU A 313 -6.25 5.46 -10.23
N GLU A 314 -5.14 4.98 -10.77
CA GLU A 314 -5.09 4.33 -12.09
C GLU A 314 -5.95 3.06 -12.13
N ASN A 315 -5.80 2.19 -11.13
CA ASN A 315 -6.61 0.98 -11.00
C ASN A 315 -8.10 1.32 -10.87
N ARG A 316 -8.44 2.32 -10.07
CA ARG A 316 -9.82 2.79 -9.91
C ARG A 316 -10.38 3.30 -11.23
N PHE A 317 -9.64 4.13 -11.96
CA PHE A 317 -10.04 4.65 -13.27
C PHE A 317 -10.34 3.54 -14.26
N SER A 318 -9.40 2.59 -14.42
CA SER A 318 -9.57 1.44 -15.31
C SER A 318 -10.78 0.58 -14.93
N LEU A 319 -10.95 0.28 -13.64
CA LEU A 319 -12.02 -0.58 -13.15
C LEU A 319 -13.40 0.10 -13.15
N GLU A 320 -13.49 1.40 -12.89
CA GLU A 320 -14.76 2.14 -12.98
C GLU A 320 -15.23 2.27 -14.43
N LYS A 321 -14.33 2.56 -15.38
CA LYS A 321 -14.66 2.52 -16.81
C LYS A 321 -15.18 1.15 -17.23
N LYS A 322 -14.47 0.09 -16.83
CA LYS A 322 -14.90 -1.29 -17.09
C LYS A 322 -16.25 -1.61 -16.46
N ALA A 323 -16.53 -1.09 -15.27
CA ALA A 323 -17.78 -1.31 -14.56
C ALA A 323 -18.99 -0.69 -15.29
N ILE A 324 -18.87 0.54 -15.78
CA ILE A 324 -19.94 1.21 -16.51
C ILE A 324 -20.22 0.52 -17.85
N LEU A 325 -19.17 0.19 -18.60
CA LEU A 325 -19.30 -0.56 -19.85
C LEU A 325 -19.99 -1.92 -19.65
N ALA A 326 -19.70 -2.60 -18.53
CA ALA A 326 -20.33 -3.87 -18.16
C ALA A 326 -21.81 -3.74 -17.74
N LEU A 327 -22.21 -2.57 -17.22
CA LEU A 327 -23.60 -2.30 -16.86
C LEU A 327 -24.42 -2.01 -18.12
N GLN A 328 -23.90 -1.17 -19.02
CA GLN A 328 -24.55 -0.86 -20.28
C GLN A 328 -24.72 -2.08 -21.18
N SER A 329 -23.69 -2.93 -21.30
CA SER A 329 -23.81 -4.15 -22.11
C SER A 329 -24.93 -5.07 -21.64
N LYS A 330 -25.10 -5.22 -20.32
CA LYS A 330 -26.20 -5.98 -19.72
C LYS A 330 -27.56 -5.34 -19.93
N GLU A 331 -27.64 -4.02 -19.96
CA GLU A 331 -28.89 -3.30 -20.23
C GLU A 331 -29.29 -3.49 -21.69
N THR A 332 -28.35 -3.36 -22.62
CA THR A 332 -28.57 -3.65 -24.05
C THR A 332 -28.98 -5.12 -24.27
N GLU A 333 -28.34 -6.08 -23.59
CA GLU A 333 -28.71 -7.50 -23.65
C GLU A 333 -30.09 -7.79 -23.06
N ARG A 334 -30.58 -6.98 -22.11
CA ARG A 334 -31.94 -7.11 -21.56
C ARG A 334 -33.03 -6.53 -22.45
N LEU A 335 -32.67 -5.53 -23.26
CA LEU A 335 -33.58 -4.81 -24.15
C LEU A 335 -33.70 -5.45 -25.55
N ALA A 336 -32.77 -6.34 -25.91
CA ALA A 336 -32.72 -7.08 -27.18
C ALA A 336 -33.43 -8.43 -27.08
#